data_AF-A0ABD5GH21-F1
#
_entry.id   AF-A0ABD5GH21-F1
#
_cell.length_a   1.000
_cell.length_b   1.000
_cell.length_c   1.000
_cell.angle_alpha   90.00
_cell.angle_beta   90.00
_cell.angle_gamma   90.00
#
_symmetry.space_group_name_H-M   'P 1'
#
loop_
_entity.id
_entity.type
_entity.pdbx_description
1 polymer ?
#
loop_
_entity_poly.entity_id
_entity_poly.type
_entity_poly.pdbx_seq_one_letter_code
_entity_poly.pdbx_strand_id
1 'polypeptide(L)' 'MSLWSLLAPRAQPRHFALLDEAGICRGLHQATQAPARGHWVEVDEPSPSWIGQPLPVRARLSQATRDARRPRALAA' A
#
# COMPACT_ATOMS: atom_id res chain seq x y z
N MET A 1 15.44 29.07 10.19
CA MET A 1 14.27 28.26 9.83
C MET A 1 14.61 27.44 8.60
N SER A 2 15.07 26.19 8.79
CA SER A 2 15.62 25.39 7.69
C SER A 2 14.52 24.87 6.77
N LEU A 3 14.60 25.21 5.49
CA LEU A 3 13.66 24.84 4.42
C LEU A 3 13.87 23.41 3.90
N TRP A 4 14.83 22.66 4.47
CA TRP A 4 15.24 21.33 4.00
C TRP A 4 14.15 20.26 4.10
N SER A 5 13.18 20.40 4.99
CA SER A 5 12.08 19.43 5.14
C SER A 5 11.17 19.34 3.91
N LEU A 6 11.23 20.33 2.99
CA LEU A 6 10.48 20.33 1.74
C LEU A 6 11.12 19.46 0.65
N LEU A 7 12.42 19.14 0.79
CA LEU A 7 13.20 18.36 -0.18
C LEU A 7 13.21 16.86 0.17
N ALA A 8 12.59 16.47 1.29
CA ALA A 8 12.47 15.07 1.67
C ALA A 8 11.64 14.32 0.59
N PRO A 9 12.13 13.17 0.07
CA PRO A 9 11.39 12.36 -0.89
C PRO A 9 10.01 12.04 -0.31
N ARG A 10 8.96 12.61 -0.90
CA ARG A 10 7.60 12.39 -0.44
C ARG A 10 7.26 10.94 -0.73
N ALA A 11 7.16 10.12 0.32
CA ALA A 11 6.77 8.73 0.20
C ALA A 11 5.46 8.67 -0.59
N GLN A 12 5.49 7.99 -1.73
CA GLN A 12 4.31 7.90 -2.60
C GLN A 12 3.19 7.19 -1.82
N PRO A 13 1.96 7.72 -1.84
CA PRO A 13 0.84 7.08 -1.18
C PRO A 13 0.62 5.70 -1.80
N ARG A 14 0.45 4.69 -0.95
CA ARG A 14 0.22 3.31 -1.35
C ARG A 14 -1.24 2.96 -1.11
N HIS A 15 -1.73 1.99 -1.87
CA HIS A 15 -3.10 1.52 -1.76
C HIS A 15 -3.13 0.21 -1.00
N PHE A 16 -4.06 0.10 -0.05
CA PHE A 16 -4.28 -1.08 0.75
C PHE A 16 -5.73 -1.51 0.66
N ALA A 17 -5.96 -2.81 0.54
CA ALA A 17 -7.26 -3.45 0.62
C ALA A 17 -7.32 -4.26 1.93
N LEU A 18 -8.35 -4.02 2.74
CA LEU A 18 -8.63 -4.83 3.93
C LEU A 18 -9.38 -6.08 3.52
N LEU A 19 -8.78 -7.23 3.75
CA LEU A 19 -9.42 -8.53 3.53
C LEU A 19 -9.98 -9.09 4.84
N ASP A 20 -11.09 -9.81 4.74
CA ASP A 20 -11.54 -10.71 5.80
C ASP A 20 -10.85 -12.09 5.70
N GLU A 21 -11.20 -12.99 6.62
CA GLU A 21 -10.67 -14.36 6.65
C GLU A 21 -11.03 -15.18 5.42
N ALA A 22 -12.11 -14.83 4.72
CA ALA A 22 -12.52 -15.44 3.46
C ALA A 22 -11.81 -14.84 2.24
N GLY A 23 -10.99 -13.79 2.43
CA GLY A 23 -10.31 -13.08 1.35
C GLY A 23 -11.19 -12.07 0.60
N ILE A 24 -12.34 -11.70 1.15
CA ILE A 24 -13.24 -10.69 0.61
C ILE A 24 -12.77 -9.30 1.03
N CYS A 25 -12.73 -8.37 0.09
CA CYS A 25 -12.33 -7.01 0.37
C CYS A 25 -13.46 -6.27 1.12
N ARG A 26 -13.17 -5.84 2.35
CA ARG A 26 -14.08 -5.11 3.23
C ARG A 26 -13.85 -3.61 3.21
N GLY A 27 -12.67 -3.16 2.79
CA GLY A 27 -12.32 -1.74 2.79
C GLY A 27 -11.09 -1.43 1.96
N LEU A 28 -10.94 -0.16 1.60
CA LEU A 28 -9.79 0.38 0.89
C LEU A 28 -9.18 1.53 1.72
N HIS A 29 -7.87 1.63 1.72
CA HIS A 29 -7.16 2.67 2.45
C HIS A 29 -5.92 3.13 1.68
N GLN A 30 -5.74 4.44 1.60
CA GLN A 30 -4.56 5.07 1.01
C GLN A 30 -3.67 5.58 2.14
N ALA A 31 -2.49 4.98 2.29
CA ALA A 31 -1.53 5.39 3.30
C ALA A 31 -0.10 5.19 2.80
N THR A 32 0.85 5.89 3.39
CA THR A 32 2.28 5.66 3.14
C THR A 32 2.79 4.40 3.85
N GLN A 33 2.11 3.98 4.92
CA GLN A 33 2.45 2.82 5.74
C GLN A 33 1.23 1.92 5.94
N ALA A 34 1.45 0.60 6.00
CA ALA A 34 0.39 -0.35 6.29
C ALA A 34 -0.17 -0.12 7.71
N PRO A 35 -1.50 -0.15 7.89
CA PRO A 35 -2.10 -0.04 9.21
C PRO A 35 -1.71 -1.21 10.12
N ALA A 36 -1.61 -0.96 11.43
CA ALA A 36 -1.11 -1.95 12.40
C ALA A 36 -2.09 -3.11 12.70
N ARG A 37 -3.37 -2.98 12.33
CA ARG A 37 -4.42 -3.96 12.65
C ARG A 37 -5.23 -4.29 11.40
N GLY A 38 -5.54 -5.58 11.23
CA GLY A 38 -6.34 -6.09 10.12
C GLY A 38 -5.48 -6.69 9.00
N HIS A 39 -6.12 -7.49 8.15
CA HIS A 39 -5.49 -8.14 6.99
C HIS A 39 -5.38 -7.18 5.79
N TRP A 40 -4.50 -6.18 5.93
CA TRP A 40 -4.24 -5.21 4.87
C TRP A 40 -3.28 -5.79 3.83
N VAL A 41 -3.74 -5.86 2.59
CA VAL A 41 -2.95 -6.27 1.44
C VAL A 41 -2.69 -5.06 0.55
N GLU A 42 -1.44 -4.85 0.15
CA GLU A 42 -1.09 -3.77 -0.75
C GLU A 42 -1.58 -4.10 -2.17
N VAL A 43 -2.18 -3.11 -2.82
CA VAL A 43 -2.74 -3.22 -4.17
C VAL A 43 -2.16 -2.12 -5.04
N ASP A 44 -2.12 -2.34 -6.34
CA ASP A 44 -1.57 -1.34 -7.26
C ASP A 44 -2.53 -0.14 -7.41
N GLU A 45 -3.82 -0.44 -7.53
CA GLU A 45 -4.89 0.52 -7.69
C GLU A 45 -6.00 0.31 -6.64
N PRO A 46 -6.62 1.35 -6.07
CA PRO A 46 -7.77 1.19 -5.19
C PRO A 46 -9.06 1.14 -6.03
N SER A 47 -9.70 -0.03 -6.16
CA SER A 47 -10.98 -0.12 -6.87
C SER A 47 -12.15 -0.40 -5.92
N PRO A 48 -13.14 0.50 -5.82
CA PRO A 48 -14.33 0.27 -4.99
C PRO A 48 -15.17 -0.92 -5.47
N SER A 49 -14.98 -1.37 -6.72
CA SER A 49 -15.61 -2.58 -7.27
C SER A 49 -15.26 -3.86 -6.51
N TRP A 50 -14.19 -3.85 -5.72
CA TRP A 50 -13.77 -5.01 -4.93
C TRP A 50 -14.51 -5.14 -3.61
N ILE A 51 -15.17 -4.09 -3.13
CA ILE A 51 -15.88 -4.15 -1.85
C ILE A 51 -16.97 -5.22 -1.90
N GLY A 52 -16.92 -6.18 -0.98
CA GLY A 52 -17.81 -7.33 -0.95
C GLY A 52 -17.48 -8.43 -1.97
N GLN A 53 -16.36 -8.34 -2.67
CA GLN A 53 -15.87 -9.33 -3.63
C GLN A 53 -14.48 -9.86 -3.21
N PRO A 54 -14.11 -11.08 -3.62
CA PRO A 54 -12.77 -11.60 -3.39
C PRO A 54 -11.73 -10.75 -4.12
N LEU A 55 -10.66 -10.36 -3.44
CA LEU A 55 -9.64 -9.50 -4.03
C LEU A 55 -8.90 -10.26 -5.16
N PRO A 56 -8.94 -9.78 -6.41
CA PRO A 56 -8.32 -10.48 -7.52
C PRO A 56 -6.80 -10.57 -7.33
N VAL A 57 -6.22 -11.75 -7.57
CA VAL A 57 -4.77 -12.00 -7.37
C VAL A 57 -3.91 -11.02 -8.16
N ARG A 58 -4.32 -10.66 -9.38
CA ARG A 58 -3.63 -9.67 -10.23
C ARG A 58 -3.56 -8.26 -9.60
N ALA A 59 -4.50 -7.92 -8.71
CA ALA A 59 -4.49 -6.63 -8.01
C ALA A 59 -3.56 -6.65 -6.78
N ARG A 60 -3.17 -7.83 -6.28
CA ARG A 60 -2.31 -7.98 -5.10
C ARG A 60 -0.87 -7.69 -5.51
N LEU A 61 -0.28 -6.65 -4.93
CA LEU A 61 1.15 -6.42 -5.06
C LEU A 61 1.88 -7.41 -4.14
N SER A 62 2.61 -8.32 -4.75
CA SER A 62 3.49 -9.24 -4.01
C SER A 62 4.56 -8.45 -3.26
N GLN A 63 4.89 -8.88 -2.04
CA GLN A 63 5.85 -8.20 -1.17
C GLN A 63 7.24 -8.02 -1.80
N ALA A 64 7.60 -8.85 -2.79
CA ALA A 64 8.79 -8.67 -3.62
C ALA A 64 8.82 -7.33 -4.37
N THR A 65 7.67 -6.84 -4.85
CA THR A 65 7.56 -5.51 -5.49
C THR A 65 7.73 -4.37 -4.48
N ARG A 66 7.39 -4.60 -3.19
CA ARG A 66 7.64 -3.59 -2.13
C ARG A 66 9.12 -3.33 -1.94
N ASP A 67 9.94 -4.39 -1.96
CA ASP A 67 11.39 -4.27 -1.79
C ASP A 67 12.02 -3.60 -3.01
N ALA A 68 11.56 -3.96 -4.21
CA ALA A 68 11.98 -3.30 -5.45
C ALA A 68 11.61 -1.81 -5.51
N ARG A 69 10.47 -1.41 -4.92
CA ARG A 69 10.05 0.00 -4.83
C ARG A 69 10.63 0.76 -3.65
N ARG A 70 11.36 0.12 -2.72
CA ARG A 70 12.11 0.90 -1.73
C ARG A 70 13.20 1.63 -2.51
N PRO A 71 13.21 2.97 -2.53
CA PRO A 71 14.39 3.66 -3.01
C PRO A 71 15.53 3.14 -2.13
N ARG A 72 16.50 2.45 -2.74
CA ARG A 72 17.77 2.16 -2.08
C ARG A 72 18.25 3.50 -1.56
N ALA A 73 18.24 3.67 -0.24
CA ALA A 73 18.89 4.80 0.38
C ALA A 73 20.35 4.69 -0.08
N LEU A 74 20.74 5.56 -1.01
CA LEU A 74 22.12 5.69 -1.43
C LEU A 74 22.84 6.25 -0.21
N ALA A 75 23.51 5.37 0.55
CA ALA A 75 24.41 5.75 1.61
C ALA A 75 25.53 6.57 0.98
N ALA A 76 25.66 7.83 1.42
CA ALA A 76 26.75 8.73 1.10
C ALA A 76 27.74 8.77 2.26
#